data_AF-A0A9P5P990-F1
#
_entry.id   AF-A0A9P5P990-F1
#
_cell.length_a   1.000
_cell.length_b   1.000
_cell.length_c   1.000
_cell.angle_alpha   90.00
_cell.angle_beta   90.00
_cell.angle_gamma   90.00
#
_symmetry.space_group_name_H-M   'P 1'
#
loop_
_entity.id
_entity.type
_entity.pdbx_description
1 polymer ?
#
loop_
_entity_poly.entity_id
_entity_poly.type
_entity_poly.pdbx_seq_one_letter_code
_entity_poly.pdbx_strand_id
1 'polypeptide(L)'
;MTDIFTVPSAFFNSDAFGSTSLSTPTYSSIPNSTEISLDAEPLSRRRVWRTRSPAYGLNDRIEGSVRLNGPTEHIGDISINLEGNLLVSVLGDGGTPRSNLLFLSRSITLPLSRHPLVGDEYPFTISIPSEITVQDVTALTPPSFYRCNDDLSGEIVYSLKISMTRRGSRVSFKPEPNETKIIPILYFPKTRPMDPPLSTMPKLLLDHDLRFTSGPSLSISEHIDSFPLKPHWSSLSSHVKHPAGGLESFKNCAIFSLPAPQSFVSGERIPFFLSLVFPHSPAQGAMYTKNIKVSLWKQLTVRPLKSSLAKLFTRAKISSAKTSQSRSSIPDPPHNKDDQRSNSPFERSPGHSRSNSLSIDMYGPPVTQRWYLKTGRLETCSEYSEGVHLLWGSIDAGYLGQGCSWKVGHLAQLQYFFEIEIDAPAHMEDHLPSFKLQKVVELTTDCWETMNRELQSTGGLPAPALGLGRCLLEKELNQNM
;
A
#
# COMPACT_ATOMS: atom_id res chain seq x y z
N MET A 1 -1.86 -32.17 -25.95
CA MET A 1 -0.64 -31.94 -25.15
C MET A 1 -1.03 -31.06 -23.98
N THR A 2 -1.38 -31.69 -22.87
CA THR A 2 -1.84 -31.07 -21.63
C THR A 2 -0.67 -31.03 -20.66
N ASP A 3 0.04 -29.91 -20.62
CA ASP A 3 1.06 -29.66 -19.61
C ASP A 3 0.36 -29.20 -18.32
N ILE A 4 0.22 -30.14 -17.39
CA ILE A 4 -0.16 -29.90 -16.01
C ILE A 4 1.02 -29.19 -15.35
N PHE A 5 0.93 -27.88 -15.17
CA PHE A 5 1.87 -27.13 -14.36
C PHE A 5 1.68 -27.48 -12.89
N THR A 6 2.48 -28.41 -12.40
CA THR A 6 2.66 -28.67 -10.96
C THR A 6 3.35 -27.46 -10.34
N VAL A 7 2.63 -26.68 -9.54
CA VAL A 7 3.20 -25.61 -8.72
C VAL A 7 4.07 -26.26 -7.63
N PRO A 8 5.33 -25.84 -7.43
CA PRO A 8 6.15 -26.39 -6.36
C PRO A 8 5.58 -25.95 -5.00
N SER A 9 4.87 -26.87 -4.34
CA SER A 9 4.37 -26.77 -2.96
C SER A 9 5.48 -26.98 -1.93
N ALA A 10 6.63 -26.33 -2.11
CA ALA A 10 7.79 -26.50 -1.25
C ALA A 10 8.06 -25.21 -0.49
N PHE A 11 7.31 -24.92 0.57
CA PHE A 11 7.77 -24.04 1.66
C PHE A 11 6.97 -24.17 2.97
N PHE A 12 6.39 -25.34 3.27
CA PHE A 12 6.04 -25.75 4.64
C PHE A 12 6.00 -27.29 4.71
N ASN A 13 7.16 -27.95 4.75
CA ASN A 13 7.20 -29.35 5.20
C ASN A 13 6.88 -29.36 6.71
N SER A 14 5.70 -29.87 7.06
CA SER A 14 5.17 -30.00 8.42
C SER A 14 5.57 -31.30 9.12
N ASP A 15 6.21 -32.23 8.42
CA ASP A 15 6.32 -33.60 8.88
C ASP A 15 7.70 -33.87 9.46
N ALA A 16 7.87 -33.54 10.75
CA ALA A 16 8.73 -34.26 11.70
C ALA A 16 8.91 -33.45 12.99
N PHE A 17 8.03 -33.56 13.99
CA PHE A 17 8.44 -33.29 15.39
C PHE A 17 7.65 -34.13 16.39
N GLY A 18 8.39 -34.94 17.15
CA GLY A 18 7.89 -35.71 18.28
C GLY A 18 7.44 -34.81 19.44
N SER A 19 6.41 -35.29 20.13
CA SER A 19 5.86 -34.73 21.37
C SER A 19 6.94 -34.62 22.45
N THR A 20 7.48 -33.42 22.65
CA THR A 20 8.23 -33.05 23.85
C THR A 20 7.43 -31.96 24.57
N SER A 21 7.09 -32.21 25.83
CA SER A 21 6.47 -31.22 26.71
C SER A 21 7.43 -30.04 26.87
N LEU A 22 7.08 -28.91 26.28
CA LEU A 22 8.00 -27.81 26.07
C LEU A 22 7.49 -26.55 26.78
N SER A 23 8.31 -26.01 27.66
CA SER A 23 8.08 -24.78 28.41
C SER A 23 7.84 -23.57 27.50
N THR A 24 6.94 -22.70 27.94
CA THR A 24 6.60 -21.42 27.30
C THR A 24 7.83 -20.52 27.29
N PRO A 25 8.24 -19.95 26.13
CA PRO A 25 9.37 -19.03 26.08
C PRO A 25 9.02 -17.72 26.78
N THR A 26 9.50 -17.54 28.00
CA THR A 26 9.45 -16.27 28.74
C THR A 26 10.33 -15.23 28.04
N TYR A 27 9.81 -14.02 27.80
CA TYR A 27 10.61 -12.90 27.29
C TYR A 27 11.46 -12.28 28.41
N SER A 28 12.46 -13.03 28.87
CA SER A 28 13.48 -12.56 29.80
C SER A 28 14.70 -11.99 29.05
N SER A 29 14.47 -11.15 28.03
CA SER A 29 15.57 -10.53 27.30
C SER A 29 15.99 -9.23 28.00
N ILE A 30 16.96 -9.33 28.91
CA ILE A 30 18.14 -8.46 29.17
C ILE A 30 18.75 -8.93 30.51
N PRO A 31 20.01 -9.39 30.57
CA PRO A 31 20.66 -9.88 31.79
C PRO A 31 20.86 -8.82 32.89
N ASN A 32 20.57 -7.53 32.61
CA ASN A 32 20.83 -6.41 33.51
C ASN A 32 19.56 -5.62 33.92
N SER A 33 18.37 -6.02 33.48
CA SER A 33 17.08 -5.42 33.87
C SER A 33 16.40 -6.45 34.75
N THR A 34 16.78 -6.49 36.03
CA THR A 34 16.34 -7.53 36.96
C THR A 34 14.85 -7.48 37.25
N GLU A 35 14.18 -6.34 37.05
CA GLU A 35 12.91 -6.09 37.73
C GLU A 35 11.64 -6.33 36.91
N ILE A 36 11.66 -6.23 35.57
CA ILE A 36 10.45 -6.38 34.75
C ILE A 36 10.54 -7.64 33.88
N SER A 37 9.84 -8.69 34.28
CA SER A 37 9.58 -9.85 33.44
C SER A 37 8.18 -9.77 32.84
N LEU A 38 8.08 -10.15 31.57
CA LEU A 38 6.79 -10.23 30.88
C LEU A 38 6.49 -11.71 30.68
N ASP A 39 5.48 -12.19 31.39
CA ASP A 39 4.88 -13.48 31.08
C ASP A 39 3.63 -13.20 30.26
N ALA A 40 3.75 -13.37 28.95
CA ALA A 40 2.57 -13.35 28.12
C ALA A 40 2.29 -14.81 27.78
N GLU A 41 1.62 -15.50 28.71
CA GLU A 41 1.15 -16.89 28.53
C GLU A 41 0.37 -17.13 27.22
N PRO A 42 -0.38 -16.16 26.65
CA PRO A 42 -0.98 -16.34 25.32
C PRO A 42 0.03 -16.31 24.16
N LEU A 43 1.30 -15.95 24.42
CA LEU A 43 2.40 -16.05 23.44
C LEU A 43 2.85 -17.49 23.16
N SER A 44 2.19 -18.52 23.72
CA SER A 44 2.33 -19.90 23.22
C SER A 44 2.00 -20.00 21.71
N ARG A 45 1.25 -19.02 21.16
CA ARG A 45 1.05 -18.83 19.71
C ARG A 45 2.32 -18.54 18.91
N ARG A 46 3.45 -18.16 19.55
CA ARG A 46 4.75 -17.96 18.87
C ARG A 46 5.23 -19.18 18.10
N ARG A 47 4.93 -20.38 18.62
CA ARG A 47 5.30 -21.61 17.91
C ARG A 47 4.41 -21.92 16.73
N VAL A 48 3.16 -21.49 16.78
CA VAL A 48 2.21 -21.72 15.69
C VAL A 48 2.69 -21.03 14.42
N TRP A 49 3.32 -19.85 14.56
CA TRP A 49 3.62 -18.99 13.41
C TRP A 49 5.11 -18.85 13.05
N ARG A 50 6.03 -19.44 13.84
CA ARG A 50 7.49 -19.43 13.60
C ARG A 50 8.09 -18.02 13.46
N THR A 51 7.48 -17.00 14.06
CA THR A 51 7.98 -15.61 14.05
C THR A 51 8.83 -15.31 15.28
N ARG A 52 9.86 -14.47 15.12
CA ARG A 52 10.71 -14.01 16.26
C ARG A 52 9.97 -13.08 17.23
N SER A 53 8.94 -12.41 16.74
CA SER A 53 8.09 -11.50 17.50
C SER A 53 6.66 -12.06 17.59
N PRO A 54 5.87 -11.67 18.61
CA PRO A 54 4.46 -12.04 18.67
C PRO A 54 3.75 -11.53 17.42
N ALA A 55 2.85 -12.33 16.83
CA ALA A 55 2.05 -11.92 15.69
C ALA A 55 0.58 -11.88 16.07
N TYR A 56 -0.07 -10.78 15.74
CA TYR A 56 -1.47 -10.48 16.03
C TYR A 56 -2.24 -10.21 14.73
N GLY A 57 -3.48 -10.68 14.66
CA GLY A 57 -4.42 -10.48 13.56
C GLY A 57 -5.35 -9.27 13.76
N LEU A 58 -6.37 -9.17 12.92
CA LEU A 58 -7.36 -8.09 12.97
C LEU A 58 -8.17 -8.18 14.28
N ASN A 59 -8.34 -7.05 14.98
CA ASN A 59 -9.06 -6.96 16.27
C ASN A 59 -8.47 -7.82 17.41
N ASP A 60 -7.23 -8.28 17.26
CA ASP A 60 -6.57 -9.02 18.32
C ASP A 60 -6.31 -8.16 19.56
N ARG A 61 -6.25 -8.85 20.69
CA ARG A 61 -5.90 -8.30 21.99
C ARG A 61 -4.52 -8.80 22.38
N ILE A 62 -3.69 -7.88 22.84
CA ILE A 62 -2.40 -8.19 23.45
C ILE A 62 -2.69 -8.43 24.92
N GLU A 63 -2.55 -9.67 25.34
CA GLU A 63 -2.75 -10.14 26.71
C GLU A 63 -1.41 -10.58 27.28
N GLY A 64 -1.15 -10.22 28.52
CA GLY A 64 0.03 -10.67 29.25
C GLY A 64 0.03 -10.16 30.68
N SER A 65 1.13 -10.37 31.37
CA SER A 65 1.31 -9.84 32.72
C SER A 65 2.69 -9.21 32.89
N VAL A 66 2.74 -8.24 33.78
CA VAL A 66 3.98 -7.63 34.25
C VAL A 66 4.30 -8.24 35.59
N ARG A 67 5.45 -8.89 35.70
CA ARG A 67 5.98 -9.40 36.96
C ARG A 67 7.09 -8.51 37.45
N LEU A 68 6.95 -8.04 38.69
CA LEU A 68 7.91 -7.17 39.36
C LEU A 68 8.85 -8.02 40.22
N ASN A 69 10.14 -7.97 39.93
CA ASN A 69 11.15 -8.60 40.76
C ASN A 69 11.81 -7.52 41.62
N GLY A 70 11.35 -7.34 42.85
CA GLY A 70 11.92 -6.35 43.78
C GLY A 70 10.88 -5.68 44.68
N PRO A 71 11.30 -4.78 45.57
CA PRO A 71 10.40 -4.06 46.46
C PRO A 71 9.48 -3.13 45.66
N THR A 72 8.16 -3.32 45.82
CA THR A 72 7.13 -2.57 45.10
C THR A 72 6.75 -1.24 45.78
N GLU A 73 7.28 -0.98 46.97
CA GLU A 73 6.94 0.16 47.83
C GLU A 73 7.15 1.54 47.18
N HIS A 74 8.09 1.62 46.24
CA HIS A 74 8.45 2.87 45.56
C HIS A 74 7.84 3.01 44.18
N ILE A 75 7.06 2.04 43.71
CA ILE A 75 6.52 2.07 42.35
C ILE A 75 5.26 2.94 42.36
N GLY A 76 5.29 4.00 41.55
CA GLY A 76 4.20 4.95 41.41
C GLY A 76 3.10 4.45 40.50
N ASP A 77 3.47 4.12 39.27
CA ASP A 77 2.59 3.55 38.26
C ASP A 77 3.37 2.72 37.25
N ILE A 78 2.69 1.72 36.67
CA ILE A 78 3.16 0.99 35.50
C ILE A 78 2.24 1.39 34.34
N SER A 79 2.83 1.97 33.31
CA SER A 79 2.14 2.32 32.07
C SER A 79 2.55 1.35 30.95
N ILE A 80 1.56 0.90 30.18
CA ILE A 80 1.76 0.03 29.03
C ILE A 80 1.20 0.75 27.81
N ASN A 81 2.09 1.03 26.86
CA ASN A 81 1.80 1.80 25.67
C ASN A 81 1.99 0.93 24.42
N LEU A 82 0.93 0.69 23.68
CA LEU A 82 1.00 0.17 22.31
C LEU A 82 1.28 1.34 21.37
N GLU A 83 2.41 1.29 20.70
CA GLU A 83 2.88 2.29 19.75
C GLU A 83 2.95 1.70 18.34
N GLY A 84 2.46 2.44 17.34
CA GLY A 84 2.64 2.15 15.92
C GLY A 84 3.37 3.31 15.25
N ASN A 85 4.51 2.99 14.63
CA ASN A 85 5.42 3.96 14.05
C ASN A 85 5.66 3.71 12.57
N LEU A 86 5.60 4.77 11.76
CA LEU A 86 6.00 4.79 10.36
C LEU A 86 7.42 5.33 10.30
N LEU A 87 8.37 4.48 9.89
CA LEU A 87 9.77 4.83 9.71
C LEU A 87 10.03 4.95 8.22
N VAL A 88 10.48 6.12 7.77
CA VAL A 88 10.75 6.38 6.36
C VAL A 88 12.14 6.97 6.25
N SER A 89 12.95 6.42 5.37
CA SER A 89 14.19 7.06 4.93
C SER A 89 14.16 7.28 3.43
N VAL A 90 14.52 8.49 3.00
CA VAL A 90 14.76 8.79 1.58
C VAL A 90 16.26 8.98 1.42
N LEU A 91 16.91 8.20 0.56
CA LEU A 91 18.33 8.40 0.29
C LEU A 91 18.51 9.72 -0.46
N GLY A 92 19.43 10.55 0.01
CA GLY A 92 19.85 11.76 -0.70
C GLY A 92 21.36 11.92 -0.60
N ASP A 93 21.91 12.85 -1.40
CA ASP A 93 23.36 13.10 -1.59
C ASP A 93 24.17 13.45 -0.31
N GLY A 94 23.57 13.43 0.88
CA GLY A 94 24.19 13.82 2.15
C GLY A 94 23.82 12.95 3.35
N GLY A 95 23.35 11.72 3.13
CA GLY A 95 22.95 10.77 4.18
C GLY A 95 21.48 10.33 4.04
N THR A 96 21.05 9.41 4.90
CA THR A 96 19.67 8.87 4.94
C THR A 96 18.85 9.58 6.02
N PRO A 97 18.22 10.74 5.73
CA PRO A 97 17.27 11.36 6.64
C PRO A 97 16.16 10.35 6.98
N ARG A 98 16.18 9.88 8.23
CA ARG A 98 15.16 8.97 8.77
C ARG A 98 14.12 9.80 9.50
N SER A 99 12.89 9.76 9.01
CA SER A 99 11.72 10.28 9.71
C SER A 99 11.05 9.13 10.48
N ASN A 100 10.64 9.43 11.71
CA ASN A 100 9.84 8.54 12.53
C ASN A 100 8.55 9.28 12.88
N LEU A 101 7.41 8.65 12.58
CA LEU A 101 6.10 9.18 12.86
C LEU A 101 5.30 8.16 13.68
N LEU A 102 4.93 8.57 14.89
CA LEU A 102 3.96 7.86 15.71
C LEU A 102 2.54 8.09 15.15
N PHE A 103 1.93 7.05 14.59
CA PHE A 103 0.56 7.09 14.04
C PHE A 103 -0.48 6.39 14.92
N LEU A 104 -0.03 5.57 15.87
CA LEU A 104 -0.87 4.87 16.84
C LEU A 104 -0.24 5.00 18.22
N SER A 105 -1.02 5.42 19.21
CA SER A 105 -0.65 5.38 20.62
C SER A 105 -1.88 4.99 21.45
N ARG A 106 -1.80 3.86 22.15
CA ARG A 106 -2.82 3.39 23.09
C ARG A 106 -2.13 3.10 24.41
N SER A 107 -2.62 3.67 25.49
CA SER A 107 -2.03 3.51 26.82
C SER A 107 -3.03 2.89 27.79
N ILE A 108 -2.53 2.04 28.67
CA ILE A 108 -3.23 1.61 29.88
C ILE A 108 -2.29 1.78 31.08
N THR A 109 -2.84 2.09 32.24
CA THR A 109 -2.09 2.20 33.50
C THR A 109 -2.56 1.10 34.44
N LEU A 110 -1.61 0.34 35.00
CA LEU A 110 -1.91 -0.72 35.95
C LEU A 110 -2.04 -0.15 37.36
N PRO A 111 -3.18 -0.37 38.05
CA PRO A 111 -3.38 0.13 39.39
C PRO A 111 -2.61 -0.74 40.40
N LEU A 112 -1.52 -0.21 40.95
CA LEU A 112 -0.71 -0.89 41.98
C LEU A 112 -1.38 -0.94 43.35
N SER A 113 -2.39 -0.11 43.59
CA SER A 113 -3.04 0.07 44.90
C SER A 113 -4.10 -0.99 45.23
N ARG A 114 -4.41 -1.91 44.32
CA ARG A 114 -5.40 -2.97 44.52
C ARG A 114 -4.65 -4.30 44.65
N HIS A 115 -4.56 -4.77 45.90
CA HIS A 115 -3.92 -6.00 46.40
C HIS A 115 -3.45 -7.00 45.32
N PRO A 116 -2.17 -7.44 45.35
CA PRO A 116 -1.68 -8.49 44.48
C PRO A 116 -2.50 -9.76 44.68
N LEU A 117 -3.12 -10.23 43.60
CA LEU A 117 -3.59 -11.61 43.50
C LEU A 117 -2.34 -12.48 43.51
N VAL A 118 -2.04 -13.14 44.64
CA VAL A 118 -1.06 -14.23 44.80
C VAL A 118 0.07 -14.23 43.76
N GLY A 119 1.19 -13.56 44.08
CA GLY A 119 2.32 -13.36 43.18
C GLY A 119 2.38 -11.93 42.66
N ASP A 120 3.57 -11.34 42.55
CA ASP A 120 3.80 -9.95 42.10
C ASP A 120 3.51 -9.77 40.59
N GLU A 121 2.36 -10.26 40.13
CA GLU A 121 1.95 -10.36 38.75
C GLU A 121 0.75 -9.45 38.48
N TYR A 122 0.93 -8.55 37.52
CA TYR A 122 -0.05 -7.53 37.15
C TYR A 122 -0.54 -7.81 35.74
N PRO A 123 -1.70 -8.48 35.57
CA PRO A 123 -2.22 -8.81 34.25
C PRO A 123 -2.69 -7.55 33.52
N PHE A 124 -2.60 -7.58 32.20
CA PHE A 124 -3.02 -6.50 31.34
C PHE A 124 -3.62 -7.02 30.03
N THR A 125 -4.47 -6.19 29.44
CA THR A 125 -5.04 -6.43 28.12
C THR A 125 -5.12 -5.11 27.37
N ILE A 126 -4.54 -5.05 26.18
CA ILE A 126 -4.61 -3.89 25.30
C ILE A 126 -5.05 -4.32 23.90
N SER A 127 -6.12 -3.71 23.39
CA SER A 127 -6.67 -4.06 22.07
C SER A 127 -5.94 -3.30 20.97
N ILE A 128 -5.60 -3.98 19.88
CA ILE A 128 -5.11 -3.32 18.66
C ILE A 128 -6.33 -2.76 17.92
N PRO A 129 -6.43 -1.44 17.72
CA PRO A 129 -7.59 -0.89 17.03
C PRO A 129 -7.64 -1.36 15.58
N SER A 130 -8.84 -1.60 15.05
CA SER A 130 -9.04 -1.90 13.62
C SER A 130 -8.73 -0.71 12.72
N GLU A 131 -8.91 0.50 13.25
CA GLU A 131 -8.79 1.75 12.52
C GLU A 131 -7.92 2.76 13.27
N ILE A 132 -7.24 3.60 12.50
CA ILE A 132 -6.48 4.75 12.97
C ILE A 132 -6.98 6.00 12.27
N THR A 133 -6.90 7.14 12.96
CA THR A 133 -7.17 8.46 12.37
C THR A 133 -5.91 9.28 12.41
N VAL A 134 -5.39 9.64 11.24
CA VAL A 134 -4.17 10.42 11.07
C VAL A 134 -4.46 11.53 10.08
N GLN A 135 -4.31 12.79 10.50
CA GLN A 135 -4.62 13.97 9.67
C GLN A 135 -6.08 13.95 9.15
N ASP A 136 -7.04 13.68 10.04
CA ASP A 136 -8.47 13.61 9.71
C ASP A 136 -8.85 12.54 8.68
N VAL A 137 -7.92 11.65 8.32
CA VAL A 137 -8.18 10.49 7.48
C VAL A 137 -8.24 9.25 8.35
N THR A 138 -9.43 8.66 8.42
CA THR A 138 -9.64 7.35 9.02
C THR A 138 -9.31 6.24 8.00
N ALA A 139 -8.59 5.23 8.48
CA ALA A 139 -8.10 4.11 7.70
C ALA A 139 -8.03 2.85 8.58
N LEU A 140 -8.05 1.67 7.95
CA LEU A 140 -7.65 0.45 8.64
C LEU A 140 -6.21 0.57 9.17
N THR A 141 -5.98 0.04 10.37
CA THR A 141 -4.65 -0.06 10.96
C THR A 141 -3.74 -0.84 10.00
N PRO A 142 -2.62 -0.27 9.55
CA PRO A 142 -1.82 -0.89 8.51
C PRO A 142 -1.08 -2.12 9.05
N PRO A 143 -0.81 -3.15 8.23
CA PRO A 143 0.00 -4.28 8.66
C PRO A 143 1.45 -3.84 8.96
N SER A 144 2.14 -4.61 9.81
CA SER A 144 3.59 -4.60 9.88
C SER A 144 4.16 -4.79 8.49
N PHE A 145 5.04 -3.88 8.08
CA PHE A 145 5.51 -3.78 6.70
C PHE A 145 6.96 -3.34 6.70
N TYR A 146 7.75 -3.89 5.77
CA TYR A 146 9.08 -3.40 5.47
C TYR A 146 9.34 -3.47 3.97
N ARG A 147 9.84 -2.37 3.41
CA ARG A 147 10.47 -2.35 2.10
C ARG A 147 11.64 -1.38 2.12
N CYS A 148 12.70 -1.76 1.44
CA CYS A 148 13.88 -0.93 1.19
C CYS A 148 14.25 -1.05 -0.28
N ASN A 149 14.41 0.08 -0.94
CA ASN A 149 15.07 0.21 -2.23
C ASN A 149 16.16 1.29 -2.11
N ASP A 150 16.95 1.46 -3.17
CA ASP A 150 18.09 2.38 -3.23
C ASP A 150 17.70 3.80 -2.76
N ASP A 151 16.56 4.32 -3.20
CA ASP A 151 16.16 5.70 -2.91
C ASP A 151 15.17 5.87 -1.75
N LEU A 152 14.49 4.79 -1.34
CA LEU A 152 13.38 4.85 -0.39
C LEU A 152 13.29 3.59 0.45
N SER A 153 13.29 3.75 1.78
CA SER A 153 12.84 2.74 2.71
C SER A 153 11.59 3.19 3.46
N GLY A 154 10.68 2.25 3.68
CA GLY A 154 9.45 2.44 4.43
C GLY A 154 9.20 1.23 5.32
N GLU A 155 8.97 1.48 6.59
CA GLU A 155 8.74 0.46 7.60
C GLU A 155 7.57 0.86 8.51
N ILE A 156 6.69 -0.10 8.80
CA ILE A 156 5.62 0.02 9.79
C ILE A 156 5.95 -0.93 10.93
N VAL A 157 6.24 -0.33 12.08
CA VAL A 157 6.67 -1.04 13.29
C VAL A 157 5.66 -0.85 14.39
N TYR A 158 5.34 -1.94 15.09
CA TYR A 158 4.55 -1.92 16.29
C TYR A 158 5.40 -2.36 17.48
N SER A 159 5.21 -1.68 18.61
CA SER A 159 5.91 -2.00 19.84
C SER A 159 5.01 -1.82 21.06
N LEU A 160 5.16 -2.71 22.03
CA LEU A 160 4.60 -2.57 23.37
C LEU A 160 5.69 -1.99 24.28
N LYS A 161 5.48 -0.77 24.74
CA LYS A 161 6.39 -0.04 25.63
C LYS A 161 5.83 -0.07 27.04
N ILE A 162 6.54 -0.71 27.96
CA ILE A 162 6.20 -0.79 29.37
C ILE A 162 7.11 0.18 30.10
N SER A 163 6.54 1.18 30.76
CA SER A 163 7.28 2.19 31.51
C SER A 163 6.82 2.18 32.96
N MET A 164 7.79 2.12 33.87
CA MET A 164 7.55 2.15 35.31
C MET A 164 8.03 3.49 35.86
N THR A 165 7.17 4.18 36.61
CA THR A 165 7.57 5.37 37.35
C THR A 165 7.77 5.00 38.82
N ARG A 166 8.76 5.63 39.46
CA ARG A 166 9.00 5.47 40.90
C ARG A 166 8.70 6.77 41.63
N ARG A 167 7.96 6.67 42.73
CA ARG A 167 7.75 7.79 43.66
C ARG A 167 8.91 7.80 44.66
N GLY A 168 9.90 8.63 44.38
CA GLY A 168 11.04 8.82 45.29
C GLY A 168 10.60 9.36 46.65
N SER A 169 11.20 8.81 47.71
CA SER A 169 11.16 9.41 49.05
C SER A 169 11.72 10.84 48.97
N ARG A 170 11.13 11.77 49.75
CA ARG A 170 11.20 13.24 49.60
C ARG A 170 12.59 13.92 49.63
N VAL A 171 13.69 13.18 49.57
CA VAL A 171 15.00 13.66 50.06
C VAL A 171 16.04 13.92 48.95
N SER A 172 15.80 13.63 47.66
CA SER A 172 16.69 14.18 46.62
C SER A 172 15.99 14.45 45.28
N PHE A 173 16.18 15.66 44.76
CA PHE A 173 15.56 16.24 43.56
C PHE A 173 15.98 15.63 42.22
N LYS A 174 16.64 14.45 42.20
CA LYS A 174 17.06 13.82 40.96
C LYS A 174 15.99 12.81 40.54
N PRO A 175 15.21 13.06 39.46
CA PRO A 175 14.29 12.05 38.96
C PRO A 175 15.09 10.79 38.61
N GLU A 176 14.76 9.67 39.24
CA GLU A 176 15.32 8.38 38.83
C GLU A 176 14.94 8.12 37.36
N PRO A 177 15.83 7.48 36.59
CA PRO A 177 15.55 7.16 35.20
C PRO A 177 14.33 6.24 35.13
N ASN A 178 13.29 6.65 34.38
CA ASN A 178 12.11 5.81 34.13
C ASN A 178 12.56 4.50 33.46
N GLU A 179 12.42 3.38 34.17
CA GLU A 179 12.67 2.07 33.61
C GLU A 179 11.67 1.81 32.48
N THR A 180 12.18 1.51 31.29
CA THR A 180 11.37 1.31 30.10
C THR A 180 11.82 0.05 29.38
N LYS A 181 10.86 -0.83 29.09
CA LYS A 181 11.06 -2.05 28.29
C LYS A 181 10.22 -1.95 27.02
N ILE A 182 10.84 -2.25 25.88
CA ILE A 182 10.18 -2.20 24.57
C ILE A 182 10.14 -3.61 24.00
N ILE A 183 8.95 -4.10 23.64
CA ILE A 183 8.74 -5.42 23.06
C ILE A 183 8.21 -5.22 21.63
N PRO A 184 8.96 -5.65 20.59
CA PRO A 184 8.47 -5.57 19.22
C PRO A 184 7.33 -6.57 19.01
N ILE A 185 6.29 -6.15 18.29
CA ILE A 185 5.18 -7.02 17.89
C ILE A 185 4.93 -6.90 16.38
N LEU A 186 4.30 -7.93 15.82
CA LEU A 186 3.86 -7.98 14.44
C LEU A 186 2.35 -7.90 14.39
N TYR A 187 1.84 -7.08 13.49
CA TYR A 187 0.42 -6.95 13.23
C TYR A 187 0.13 -7.32 11.78
N PHE A 188 -0.58 -8.41 11.55
CA PHE A 188 -0.92 -8.93 10.23
C PHE A 188 -2.45 -9.10 10.16
N PRO A 189 -3.20 -7.98 10.04
CA PRO A 189 -4.64 -8.04 9.93
C PRO A 189 -5.04 -8.78 8.66
N LYS A 190 -6.05 -9.64 8.78
CA LYS A 190 -6.75 -10.16 7.61
C LYS A 190 -7.67 -9.08 7.06
N THR A 191 -7.57 -8.83 5.76
CA THR A 191 -8.48 -8.00 4.98
C THR A 191 -9.21 -8.85 3.97
N ARG A 192 -10.42 -8.44 3.60
CA ARG A 192 -11.31 -9.13 2.67
C ARG A 192 -11.98 -8.11 1.75
N PRO A 193 -12.34 -8.50 0.51
CA PRO A 193 -13.21 -7.68 -0.33
C PRO A 193 -14.53 -7.42 0.41
N MET A 194 -15.23 -6.33 0.10
CA MET A 194 -16.55 -6.04 0.70
C MET A 194 -17.69 -6.87 0.08
N ASP A 195 -17.48 -7.38 -1.12
CA ASP A 195 -18.41 -8.19 -1.89
C ASP A 195 -17.64 -9.35 -2.54
N PRO A 196 -18.29 -10.49 -2.83
CA PRO A 196 -17.63 -11.60 -3.51
C PRO A 196 -17.16 -11.17 -4.90
N PRO A 197 -15.84 -11.24 -5.20
CA PRO A 197 -15.34 -10.87 -6.51
C PRO A 197 -15.81 -11.86 -7.57
N LEU A 198 -16.08 -11.36 -8.78
CA LEU A 198 -16.37 -12.25 -9.91
C LEU A 198 -15.10 -13.04 -10.27
N SER A 199 -15.19 -14.37 -10.16
CA SER A 199 -14.11 -15.28 -10.53
C SER A 199 -13.90 -15.39 -12.05
N THR A 200 -14.93 -15.06 -12.83
CA THR A 200 -14.90 -15.05 -14.29
C THR A 200 -15.66 -13.84 -14.82
N MET A 201 -15.20 -13.29 -15.94
CA MET A 201 -16.00 -12.31 -16.67
C MET A 201 -17.19 -13.02 -17.31
N PRO A 202 -18.43 -12.54 -17.12
CA PRO A 202 -19.57 -13.07 -17.85
C PRO A 202 -19.31 -12.96 -19.34
N LYS A 203 -19.60 -14.04 -20.07
CA LYS A 203 -19.57 -14.00 -21.52
C LYS A 203 -20.65 -13.01 -21.95
N LEU A 204 -20.27 -12.05 -22.78
CA LEU A 204 -21.24 -11.18 -23.43
C LEU A 204 -22.18 -12.09 -24.23
N LEU A 205 -23.46 -12.07 -23.86
CA LEU A 205 -24.47 -12.78 -24.64
C LEU A 205 -24.46 -12.17 -26.04
N LEU A 206 -24.34 -13.04 -27.03
CA LEU A 206 -24.16 -12.71 -28.43
C LEU A 206 -25.47 -12.17 -29.06
N ASP A 207 -26.28 -11.46 -28.26
CA ASP A 207 -27.55 -10.95 -28.74
C ASP A 207 -27.26 -9.79 -29.70
N HIS A 208 -27.79 -9.88 -30.91
CA HIS A 208 -27.42 -9.07 -32.07
C HIS A 208 -27.78 -7.58 -31.93
N ASP A 209 -28.39 -7.17 -30.83
CA ASP A 209 -28.93 -5.83 -30.60
C ASP A 209 -28.04 -4.92 -29.72
N LEU A 210 -26.80 -5.32 -29.41
CA LEU A 210 -25.82 -4.40 -28.83
C LEU A 210 -25.44 -3.34 -29.88
N ARG A 211 -26.25 -2.29 -29.98
CA ARG A 211 -25.97 -1.08 -30.76
C ARG A 211 -24.82 -0.33 -30.10
N PHE A 212 -23.59 -0.77 -30.37
CA PHE A 212 -22.35 -0.06 -30.04
C PHE A 212 -22.29 1.37 -30.63
N THR A 213 -23.25 1.72 -31.50
CA THR A 213 -23.32 3.00 -32.21
C THR A 213 -23.78 4.18 -31.34
N SER A 214 -24.39 3.98 -30.16
CA SER A 214 -25.03 5.08 -29.40
C SER A 214 -24.29 5.57 -28.15
N GLY A 215 -23.06 5.13 -27.89
CA GLY A 215 -22.19 5.79 -26.90
C GLY A 215 -21.45 4.86 -25.92
N PRO A 216 -20.60 5.43 -25.06
CA PRO A 216 -19.56 4.71 -24.33
C PRO A 216 -20.02 3.94 -23.08
N SER A 217 -21.32 3.91 -22.73
CA SER A 217 -21.78 3.15 -21.57
C SER A 217 -22.12 1.71 -21.96
N LEU A 218 -21.10 0.89 -22.14
CA LEU A 218 -21.27 -0.57 -22.12
C LEU A 218 -21.49 -1.00 -20.67
N SER A 219 -22.72 -0.85 -20.16
CA SER A 219 -23.11 -1.45 -18.88
C SER A 219 -23.30 -2.96 -19.11
N ILE A 220 -22.21 -3.71 -19.13
CA ILE A 220 -22.24 -5.16 -19.36
C ILE A 220 -22.98 -5.87 -18.21
N SER A 221 -22.81 -5.37 -16.99
CA SER A 221 -23.43 -5.87 -15.76
C SER A 221 -23.26 -4.84 -14.66
N GLU A 222 -24.11 -4.84 -13.64
CA GLU A 222 -23.95 -4.05 -12.40
C GLU A 222 -22.64 -4.37 -11.66
N HIS A 223 -22.04 -5.53 -11.95
CA HIS A 223 -20.82 -6.02 -11.31
C HIS A 223 -19.56 -5.80 -12.15
N ILE A 224 -19.60 -4.97 -13.20
CA ILE A 224 -18.45 -4.71 -14.07
C ILE A 224 -18.33 -3.20 -14.30
N ASP A 225 -17.17 -2.67 -13.94
CA ASP A 225 -16.82 -1.30 -14.29
C ASP A 225 -15.97 -1.27 -15.55
N SER A 226 -16.31 -0.37 -16.47
CA SER A 226 -15.59 -0.14 -17.73
C SER A 226 -14.90 1.22 -17.72
N PHE A 227 -13.67 1.24 -18.24
CA PHE A 227 -12.77 2.38 -18.21
C PHE A 227 -12.23 2.65 -19.62
N PRO A 228 -12.57 3.80 -20.25
CA PRO A 228 -11.99 4.15 -21.54
C PRO A 228 -10.49 4.43 -21.39
N LEU A 229 -9.68 3.88 -22.28
CA LEU A 229 -8.25 4.19 -22.33
C LEU A 229 -8.04 5.55 -22.98
N LYS A 230 -7.03 6.29 -22.52
CA LYS A 230 -6.69 7.60 -23.09
C LYS A 230 -5.81 7.40 -24.32
N PRO A 231 -6.23 7.82 -25.52
CA PRO A 231 -5.37 7.83 -26.68
C PRO A 231 -4.28 8.90 -26.52
N HIS A 232 -3.08 8.62 -27.01
CA HIS A 232 -1.94 9.54 -27.00
C HIS A 232 -0.99 9.23 -28.15
N TRP A 233 -0.27 10.25 -28.62
CA TRP A 233 0.79 10.07 -29.61
C TRP A 233 2.10 9.67 -28.92
N SER A 234 2.86 8.78 -29.56
CA SER A 234 4.19 8.39 -29.09
C SER A 234 5.11 9.61 -29.04
N SER A 235 5.78 9.82 -27.91
CA SER A 235 6.72 10.95 -27.74
C SER A 235 8.00 10.80 -28.56
N LEU A 236 8.25 9.61 -29.13
CA LEU A 236 9.44 9.33 -29.93
C LEU A 236 9.39 10.04 -31.30
N SER A 237 8.20 10.42 -31.76
CA SER A 237 8.01 11.07 -33.06
C SER A 237 7.77 12.57 -32.92
N SER A 238 8.77 13.31 -32.44
CA SER A 238 8.67 14.77 -32.28
C SER A 238 8.66 15.52 -33.63
N HIS A 239 9.02 14.87 -34.73
CA HIS A 239 9.20 15.50 -36.03
C HIS A 239 8.06 15.26 -37.02
N VAL A 240 7.11 14.38 -36.71
CA VAL A 240 6.06 14.02 -37.66
C VAL A 240 4.80 14.86 -37.40
N LYS A 241 4.28 15.46 -38.48
CA LYS A 241 3.02 16.19 -38.45
C LYS A 241 1.89 15.18 -38.24
N HIS A 242 1.33 15.16 -37.03
CA HIS A 242 0.20 14.30 -36.72
C HIS A 242 -1.02 14.62 -37.61
N PRO A 243 -1.90 13.62 -37.86
CA PRO A 243 -3.12 13.83 -38.62
C PRO A 243 -3.97 14.96 -38.03
N ALA A 244 -4.54 15.81 -38.89
CA ALA A 244 -5.37 16.94 -38.48
C ALA A 244 -6.64 16.53 -37.69
N GLY A 245 -7.04 15.24 -37.76
CA GLY A 245 -8.23 14.69 -37.11
C GLY A 245 -8.20 14.65 -35.58
N GLY A 246 -7.07 14.95 -34.94
CA GLY A 246 -6.95 14.94 -33.48
C GLY A 246 -7.14 13.55 -32.86
N LEU A 247 -7.08 13.48 -31.52
CA LEU A 247 -7.26 12.23 -30.75
C LEU A 247 -8.72 11.94 -30.39
N GLU A 248 -9.64 12.85 -30.71
CA GLU A 248 -11.04 12.78 -30.31
C GLU A 248 -11.78 11.58 -30.92
N SER A 249 -11.48 11.23 -32.17
CA SER A 249 -12.06 10.07 -32.85
C SER A 249 -11.70 8.74 -32.18
N PHE A 250 -10.67 8.70 -31.33
CA PHE A 250 -10.17 7.49 -30.69
C PHE A 250 -10.62 7.32 -29.23
N LYS A 251 -11.28 8.30 -28.61
CA LYS A 251 -11.58 8.29 -27.16
C LYS A 251 -12.38 7.09 -26.67
N ASN A 252 -13.19 6.49 -27.53
CA ASN A 252 -14.04 5.34 -27.20
C ASN A 252 -13.65 4.07 -27.97
N CYS A 253 -12.48 4.06 -28.61
CA CYS A 253 -12.02 2.93 -29.41
C CYS A 253 -11.39 1.82 -28.56
N ALA A 254 -10.98 2.10 -27.32
CA ALA A 254 -10.41 1.11 -26.43
C ALA A 254 -10.99 1.24 -25.03
N ILE A 255 -11.60 0.17 -24.53
CA ILE A 255 -12.29 0.14 -23.23
C ILE A 255 -11.81 -1.07 -22.44
N PHE A 256 -11.28 -0.84 -21.23
CA PHE A 256 -10.85 -1.90 -20.31
C PHE A 256 -11.87 -2.06 -19.18
N SER A 257 -12.25 -3.29 -18.86
CA SER A 257 -13.27 -3.57 -17.85
C SER A 257 -12.77 -4.55 -16.79
N LEU A 258 -13.18 -4.32 -15.55
CA LEU A 258 -12.84 -5.11 -14.35
C LEU A 258 -14.10 -5.44 -13.54
N PRO A 259 -14.09 -6.53 -12.75
CA PRO A 259 -15.14 -6.76 -11.77
C PRO A 259 -15.25 -5.59 -10.78
N ALA A 260 -16.47 -5.31 -10.35
CA ALA A 260 -16.79 -4.35 -9.30
C ALA A 260 -17.23 -5.10 -8.02
N PRO A 261 -16.79 -4.65 -6.83
CA PRO A 261 -15.80 -3.61 -6.61
C PRO A 261 -14.38 -4.04 -7.04
N GLN A 262 -13.48 -3.08 -7.30
CA GLN A 262 -12.07 -3.38 -7.63
C GLN A 262 -11.25 -3.76 -6.40
N SER A 263 -11.73 -4.74 -5.63
CA SER A 263 -11.10 -5.29 -4.43
C SER A 263 -10.93 -6.80 -4.63
N PHE A 264 -9.68 -7.25 -4.68
CA PHE A 264 -9.30 -8.60 -5.10
C PHE A 264 -8.42 -9.28 -4.06
N VAL A 265 -8.53 -10.60 -3.96
CA VAL A 265 -7.71 -11.37 -3.04
C VAL A 265 -6.30 -11.56 -3.61
N SER A 266 -5.29 -11.24 -2.82
CA SER A 266 -3.89 -11.50 -3.17
C SER A 266 -3.70 -12.99 -3.45
N GLY A 267 -3.04 -13.32 -4.56
CA GLY A 267 -2.81 -14.69 -5.03
C GLY A 267 -3.92 -15.28 -5.90
N GLU A 268 -5.09 -14.64 -5.99
CA GLU A 268 -6.14 -15.07 -6.92
C GLU A 268 -5.94 -14.47 -8.30
N ARG A 269 -6.64 -15.06 -9.26
CA ARG A 269 -6.67 -14.62 -10.65
C ARG A 269 -7.73 -13.52 -10.80
N ILE A 270 -7.33 -12.35 -11.25
CA ILE A 270 -8.23 -11.24 -11.54
C ILE A 270 -8.60 -11.31 -13.02
N PRO A 271 -9.86 -11.64 -13.37
CA PRO A 271 -10.29 -11.63 -14.76
C PRO A 271 -10.47 -10.18 -15.23
N PHE A 272 -10.18 -9.93 -16.50
CA PHE A 272 -10.40 -8.63 -17.13
C PHE A 272 -10.90 -8.79 -18.56
N PHE A 273 -11.46 -7.71 -19.09
CA PHE A 273 -11.99 -7.64 -20.43
C PHE A 273 -11.49 -6.38 -21.14
N LEU A 274 -11.13 -6.48 -22.42
CA LEU A 274 -10.71 -5.35 -23.25
C LEU A 274 -11.53 -5.36 -24.55
N SER A 275 -12.14 -4.24 -24.87
CA SER A 275 -12.89 -4.04 -26.11
C SER A 275 -12.18 -3.01 -26.98
N LEU A 276 -11.96 -3.37 -28.25
CA LEU A 276 -11.43 -2.51 -29.30
C LEU A 276 -12.53 -2.26 -30.33
N VAL A 277 -12.93 -1.01 -30.53
CA VAL A 277 -14.08 -0.61 -31.35
C VAL A 277 -13.64 0.36 -32.46
N PHE A 278 -13.47 -0.18 -33.67
CA PHE A 278 -13.00 0.52 -34.87
C PHE A 278 -13.94 0.26 -36.07
N PRO A 279 -15.22 0.68 -36.00
CA PRO A 279 -16.22 0.34 -37.01
C PRO A 279 -15.90 0.91 -38.40
N HIS A 280 -15.20 2.05 -38.46
CA HIS A 280 -14.82 2.70 -39.72
C HIS A 280 -13.46 2.26 -40.26
N SER A 281 -12.70 1.49 -39.49
CA SER A 281 -11.40 0.99 -39.92
C SER A 281 -11.06 -0.35 -39.25
N PRO A 282 -11.75 -1.44 -39.62
CA PRO A 282 -11.59 -2.76 -39.00
C PRO A 282 -10.14 -3.26 -38.92
N ALA A 283 -9.35 -3.00 -39.97
CA ALA A 283 -7.94 -3.34 -40.01
C ALA A 283 -7.12 -2.69 -38.86
N GLN A 284 -7.52 -1.50 -38.37
CA GLN A 284 -6.86 -0.86 -37.22
C GLN A 284 -7.07 -1.67 -35.94
N GLY A 285 -8.31 -2.12 -35.68
CA GLY A 285 -8.60 -2.97 -34.53
C GLY A 285 -7.71 -4.22 -34.49
N ALA A 286 -7.62 -4.92 -35.63
CA ALA A 286 -6.81 -6.12 -35.77
C ALA A 286 -5.29 -5.87 -35.62
N MET A 287 -4.80 -4.67 -35.95
CA MET A 287 -3.41 -4.30 -35.73
C MET A 287 -3.10 -4.15 -34.23
N TYR A 288 -3.98 -3.51 -33.48
CA TYR A 288 -3.79 -3.27 -32.05
C TYR A 288 -3.81 -4.55 -31.21
N THR A 289 -4.52 -5.60 -31.62
CA THR A 289 -4.62 -6.84 -30.83
C THR A 289 -3.27 -7.52 -30.55
N LYS A 290 -2.22 -7.17 -31.30
CA LYS A 290 -0.88 -7.77 -31.16
C LYS A 290 0.03 -7.02 -30.17
N ASN A 291 -0.32 -5.78 -29.81
CA ASN A 291 0.54 -4.89 -29.03
C ASN A 291 -0.13 -4.47 -27.72
N ILE A 292 -0.86 -5.39 -27.09
CA ILE A 292 -1.54 -5.14 -25.83
C ILE A 292 -0.66 -5.63 -24.68
N LYS A 293 -0.45 -4.75 -23.70
CA LYS A 293 0.22 -5.06 -22.46
C LYS A 293 -0.68 -4.68 -21.30
N VAL A 294 -1.06 -5.68 -20.51
CA VAL A 294 -1.77 -5.49 -19.24
C VAL A 294 -0.82 -5.88 -18.13
N SER A 295 -0.58 -5.00 -17.17
CA SER A 295 0.37 -5.25 -16.09
C SER A 295 -0.17 -4.82 -14.75
N LEU A 296 0.15 -5.58 -13.70
CA LEU A 296 -0.19 -5.26 -12.33
C LEU A 296 1.05 -4.73 -11.64
N TRP A 297 0.89 -3.57 -11.04
CA TRP A 297 1.95 -2.86 -10.34
C TRP A 297 1.59 -2.66 -8.88
N LYS A 298 2.62 -2.66 -8.05
CA LYS A 298 2.58 -2.27 -6.64
C LYS A 298 3.18 -0.88 -6.52
N GLN A 299 2.58 -0.02 -5.71
CA GLN A 299 3.05 1.35 -5.50
C GLN A 299 3.13 1.67 -4.02
N LEU A 300 4.28 2.13 -3.55
CA LEU A 300 4.43 2.77 -2.24
C LEU A 300 4.61 4.26 -2.47
N THR A 301 3.69 5.06 -1.95
CA THR A 301 3.78 6.52 -1.97
C THR A 301 3.97 7.00 -0.55
N VAL A 302 4.98 7.84 -0.32
CA VAL A 302 5.32 8.39 1.00
C VAL A 302 5.50 9.90 0.91
N ARG A 303 4.97 10.64 1.87
CA ARG A 303 5.15 12.10 1.99
C ARG A 303 6.09 12.40 3.16
N PRO A 304 7.34 12.83 2.89
CA PRO A 304 8.28 13.18 3.95
C PRO A 304 7.81 14.40 4.77
N LEU A 305 8.07 14.41 6.08
CA LEU A 305 7.84 15.60 6.92
C LEU A 305 8.85 16.70 6.58
N LYS A 306 8.38 17.96 6.39
CA LYS A 306 9.27 19.09 6.05
C LYS A 306 10.27 19.44 7.14
N SER A 307 9.99 19.16 8.42
CA SER A 307 10.78 19.66 9.56
C SER A 307 12.24 19.16 9.61
N SER A 308 12.57 18.02 9.01
CA SER A 308 13.96 17.54 8.87
C SER A 308 14.48 17.56 7.44
N LEU A 309 13.60 17.53 6.44
CA LEU A 309 13.94 17.31 5.03
C LEU A 309 13.89 18.55 4.14
N ALA A 310 13.26 19.64 4.57
CA ALA A 310 13.16 20.87 3.77
C ALA A 310 14.54 21.42 3.34
N LYS A 311 15.59 21.19 4.14
CA LYS A 311 16.96 21.62 3.83
C LYS A 311 17.61 20.81 2.69
N LEU A 312 17.20 19.56 2.46
CA LEU A 312 17.80 18.68 1.44
C LEU A 312 17.12 18.86 0.07
N PHE A 313 15.78 18.98 0.04
CA PHE A 313 15.05 19.14 -1.24
C PHE A 313 15.22 20.51 -1.89
N THR A 314 15.51 21.58 -1.13
CA THR A 314 15.89 22.87 -1.72
C THR A 314 17.23 22.83 -2.43
N ARG A 315 18.11 21.87 -2.12
CA ARG A 315 19.46 21.78 -2.71
C ARG A 315 19.49 20.94 -3.99
N ALA A 316 18.71 19.85 -4.05
CA ALA A 316 18.61 18.98 -5.24
C ALA A 316 17.98 19.68 -6.46
N LYS A 317 17.06 20.64 -6.27
CA LYS A 317 16.52 21.44 -7.38
C LYS A 317 17.52 22.45 -7.98
N ILE A 318 18.62 22.76 -7.30
CA ILE A 318 19.62 23.70 -7.78
C ILE A 318 20.71 22.96 -8.59
N SER A 319 20.95 21.68 -8.35
CA SER A 319 21.93 20.88 -9.12
C SER A 319 21.38 20.38 -10.46
N SER A 320 20.07 20.15 -10.60
CA SER A 320 19.47 19.71 -11.88
C SER A 320 19.24 20.83 -12.90
N ALA A 321 19.43 22.11 -12.52
CA ALA A 321 19.21 23.27 -13.38
C ALA A 321 20.49 23.88 -13.97
N LYS A 322 21.67 23.27 -13.75
CA LYS A 322 22.97 23.82 -14.22
C LYS A 322 23.68 23.04 -15.34
N THR A 323 23.06 21.99 -15.88
CA THR A 323 23.65 21.22 -17.00
C THR A 323 22.77 21.27 -18.24
N SER A 324 22.56 22.48 -18.78
CA SER A 324 22.08 22.70 -20.16
C SER A 324 22.10 24.20 -20.51
N GLN A 325 23.26 24.85 -20.39
CA GLN A 325 23.54 26.09 -21.12
C GLN A 325 24.99 26.07 -21.61
N SER A 326 25.22 25.34 -22.70
CA SER A 326 26.40 25.53 -23.55
C SER A 326 25.98 26.30 -24.80
N ARG A 327 26.39 27.57 -24.84
CA ARG A 327 26.77 28.38 -26.02
C ARG A 327 25.98 28.18 -27.33
N SER A 328 25.15 29.18 -27.65
CA SER A 328 25.12 29.77 -29.00
C SER A 328 24.80 31.25 -28.89
N SER A 329 25.81 32.08 -29.14
CA SER A 329 25.70 33.53 -29.23
C SER A 329 25.49 33.93 -30.70
N ILE A 330 24.32 34.47 -31.01
CA ILE A 330 24.06 35.29 -32.22
C ILE A 330 23.40 36.58 -31.72
N PRO A 331 23.81 37.78 -32.19
CA PRO A 331 23.28 39.05 -31.72
C PRO A 331 22.06 39.49 -32.55
N ASP A 332 20.99 39.89 -31.87
CA ASP A 332 19.84 40.57 -32.49
C ASP A 332 19.97 42.10 -32.44
N PRO A 333 19.41 42.82 -33.44
CA PRO A 333 19.45 44.29 -33.57
C PRO A 333 18.31 45.00 -32.80
N PRO A 334 18.34 46.35 -32.71
CA PRO A 334 17.50 47.11 -31.77
C PRO A 334 16.19 47.62 -32.37
N HIS A 335 15.33 48.14 -31.46
CA HIS A 335 14.04 48.84 -31.66
C HIS A 335 12.81 47.92 -31.81
N ASN A 336 11.63 48.20 -31.22
CA ASN A 336 11.03 49.50 -30.96
C ASN A 336 10.09 49.45 -29.74
N LYS A 337 10.02 50.55 -28.99
CA LYS A 337 9.00 50.84 -27.98
C LYS A 337 7.77 51.32 -28.72
N ASP A 338 6.59 50.81 -28.38
CA ASP A 338 5.37 51.60 -28.46
C ASP A 338 4.36 51.16 -27.42
N ASP A 339 3.79 52.20 -26.81
CA ASP A 339 2.77 52.23 -25.79
C ASP A 339 1.49 51.50 -26.21
N GLN A 340 0.84 50.82 -25.26
CA GLN A 340 -0.62 50.93 -25.14
C GLN A 340 -1.11 50.57 -23.74
N ARG A 341 -1.45 51.62 -22.99
CA ARG A 341 -2.38 51.61 -21.86
C ARG A 341 -3.74 51.11 -22.34
N SER A 342 -4.28 50.08 -21.68
CA SER A 342 -5.72 49.89 -21.61
C SER A 342 -6.12 49.60 -20.17
N ASN A 343 -6.91 50.51 -19.63
CA ASN A 343 -7.60 50.40 -18.35
C ASN A 343 -8.76 49.42 -18.52
N SER A 344 -8.87 48.42 -17.65
CA SER A 344 -10.11 47.66 -17.44
C SER A 344 -10.62 47.84 -16.01
N PRO A 345 -11.95 47.87 -15.81
CA PRO A 345 -12.55 48.28 -14.55
C PRO A 345 -12.66 47.13 -13.55
N PHE A 346 -12.51 47.53 -12.30
CA PHE A 346 -12.78 46.80 -11.06
C PHE A 346 -14.10 46.00 -11.10
N GLU A 347 -14.00 44.66 -11.09
CA GLU A 347 -15.07 43.78 -10.60
C GLU A 347 -14.73 43.34 -9.17
N ARG A 348 -15.57 43.76 -8.21
CA ARG A 348 -15.52 43.33 -6.81
C ARG A 348 -16.23 41.98 -6.68
N SER A 349 -15.45 40.90 -6.58
CA SER A 349 -15.99 39.58 -6.22
C SER A 349 -16.30 39.46 -4.72
N PRO A 350 -17.38 38.75 -4.34
CA PRO A 350 -17.84 38.62 -2.96
C PRO A 350 -16.96 37.66 -2.14
N GLY A 351 -16.89 37.93 -0.84
CA GLY A 351 -15.96 37.33 0.13
C GLY A 351 -15.87 35.80 0.09
N HIS A 352 -14.69 35.30 -0.28
CA HIS A 352 -14.28 33.94 0.03
C HIS A 352 -14.05 33.80 1.53
N SER A 353 -14.95 33.08 2.18
CA SER A 353 -14.72 32.44 3.47
C SER A 353 -13.41 31.65 3.40
N ARG A 354 -12.34 32.23 3.95
CA ARG A 354 -11.05 31.55 4.17
C ARG A 354 -11.26 30.40 5.14
N SER A 355 -11.62 29.23 4.62
CA SER A 355 -11.41 27.98 5.35
C SER A 355 -9.92 27.90 5.63
N ASN A 356 -9.54 27.93 6.91
CA ASN A 356 -8.17 27.69 7.34
C ASN A 356 -7.78 26.26 6.94
N SER A 357 -7.32 26.06 5.70
CA SER A 357 -6.69 24.84 5.21
C SER A 357 -5.26 24.74 5.75
N LEU A 358 -5.13 24.83 7.08
CA LEU A 358 -3.91 24.55 7.81
C LEU A 358 -3.73 23.02 7.79
N SER A 359 -2.98 22.45 6.85
CA SER A 359 -2.24 21.18 7.11
C SER A 359 -1.46 20.59 5.92
N ILE A 360 -1.75 20.93 4.65
CA ILE A 360 -1.05 20.29 3.51
C ILE A 360 0.40 20.79 3.35
N ASP A 361 0.66 22.03 3.74
CA ASP A 361 1.99 22.65 3.61
C ASP A 361 3.04 22.14 4.59
N MET A 362 2.75 21.15 5.44
CA MET A 362 3.76 20.54 6.33
C MET A 362 4.56 19.40 5.69
N TYR A 363 4.18 18.95 4.48
CA TYR A 363 4.74 17.75 3.85
C TYR A 363 5.48 18.07 2.56
N GLY A 364 6.61 17.39 2.36
CA GLY A 364 7.32 17.42 1.09
C GLY A 364 6.48 16.80 -0.04
N PRO A 365 6.93 16.94 -1.30
CA PRO A 365 6.28 16.26 -2.41
C PRO A 365 6.26 14.75 -2.17
N PRO A 366 5.20 14.03 -2.57
CA PRO A 366 5.15 12.58 -2.44
C PRO A 366 6.28 11.94 -3.23
N VAL A 367 7.06 11.10 -2.56
CA VAL A 367 8.01 10.18 -3.18
C VAL A 367 7.26 8.89 -3.48
N THR A 368 7.32 8.42 -4.72
CA THR A 368 6.58 7.23 -5.15
C THR A 368 7.57 6.21 -5.71
N GLN A 369 7.49 4.98 -5.19
CA GLN A 369 8.16 3.84 -5.75
C GLN A 369 7.13 2.87 -6.34
N ARG A 370 7.44 2.33 -7.52
CA ARG A 370 6.63 1.33 -8.21
C ARG A 370 7.43 0.05 -8.42
N TRP A 371 6.73 -1.07 -8.32
CA TRP A 371 7.28 -2.38 -8.61
C TRP A 371 6.32 -3.14 -9.52
N TYR A 372 6.87 -3.70 -10.58
CA TYR A 372 6.15 -4.62 -11.44
C TYR A 372 5.90 -5.94 -10.68
N LEU A 373 4.66 -6.44 -10.71
CA LEU A 373 4.31 -7.72 -10.11
C LEU A 373 4.13 -8.80 -11.18
N LYS A 374 3.28 -8.52 -12.16
CA LYS A 374 2.85 -9.52 -13.15
C LYS A 374 2.36 -8.86 -14.44
N THR A 375 2.43 -9.62 -15.53
CA THR A 375 1.79 -9.30 -16.80
C THR A 375 0.58 -10.22 -16.96
N GLY A 376 -0.52 -9.63 -17.39
CA GLY A 376 -1.77 -10.32 -17.67
C GLY A 376 -1.65 -11.17 -18.93
N ARG A 377 -2.42 -12.24 -18.98
CA ARG A 377 -2.53 -13.13 -20.14
C ARG A 377 -3.86 -12.89 -20.81
N LEU A 378 -3.83 -12.59 -22.11
CA LEU A 378 -4.99 -12.64 -22.97
C LEU A 378 -5.24 -14.11 -23.34
N GLU A 379 -6.44 -14.60 -23.08
CA GLU A 379 -6.80 -16.01 -23.28
C GLU A 379 -7.59 -16.21 -24.57
N THR A 380 -8.52 -15.29 -24.84
CA THR A 380 -9.40 -15.38 -26.01
C THR A 380 -9.50 -14.02 -26.67
N CYS A 381 -9.52 -14.06 -27.99
CA CYS A 381 -9.81 -12.93 -28.85
C CYS A 381 -10.92 -13.38 -29.78
N SER A 382 -12.08 -12.72 -29.72
CA SER A 382 -13.15 -12.93 -30.68
C SER A 382 -13.43 -11.62 -31.39
N GLU A 383 -13.52 -11.67 -32.71
CA GLU A 383 -14.15 -10.61 -33.48
C GLU A 383 -15.67 -10.76 -33.33
N TYR A 384 -16.32 -9.79 -32.69
CA TYR A 384 -17.76 -9.83 -32.45
C TYR A 384 -18.54 -9.34 -33.67
N SER A 385 -18.04 -8.26 -34.27
CA SER A 385 -18.49 -7.70 -35.54
C SER A 385 -17.27 -7.09 -36.24
N GLU A 386 -17.41 -6.74 -37.52
CA GLU A 386 -16.32 -6.13 -38.27
C GLU A 386 -15.76 -4.89 -37.54
N GLY A 387 -14.46 -4.94 -37.20
CA GLY A 387 -13.76 -3.89 -36.47
C GLY A 387 -14.06 -3.80 -34.97
N VAL A 388 -14.76 -4.78 -34.39
CA VAL A 388 -14.97 -4.90 -32.94
C VAL A 388 -14.28 -6.16 -32.42
N HIS A 389 -13.16 -5.98 -31.72
CA HIS A 389 -12.43 -7.07 -31.09
C HIS A 389 -12.68 -7.09 -29.59
N LEU A 390 -13.10 -8.25 -29.10
CA LEU A 390 -13.35 -8.50 -27.70
C LEU A 390 -12.26 -9.45 -27.19
N LEU A 391 -11.51 -9.02 -26.20
CA LEU A 391 -10.38 -9.76 -25.65
C LEU A 391 -10.61 -10.03 -24.17
N TRP A 392 -10.63 -11.30 -23.79
CA TRP A 392 -10.69 -11.69 -22.38
C TRP A 392 -9.31 -12.10 -21.92
N GLY A 393 -8.99 -11.71 -20.70
CA GLY A 393 -7.75 -12.07 -20.08
C GLY A 393 -7.85 -12.11 -18.59
N SER A 394 -6.69 -12.26 -17.98
CA SER A 394 -6.58 -12.39 -16.54
C SER A 394 -5.17 -12.07 -16.07
N ILE A 395 -5.03 -11.74 -14.80
CA ILE A 395 -3.72 -11.51 -14.18
C ILE A 395 -3.68 -12.13 -12.79
N ASP A 396 -2.55 -12.70 -12.40
CA ASP A 396 -2.38 -13.21 -11.04
C ASP A 396 -2.09 -12.05 -10.07
N ALA A 397 -2.84 -11.95 -8.98
CA ALA A 397 -2.69 -10.93 -7.94
C ALA A 397 -1.52 -11.22 -6.97
N GLY A 398 -0.36 -11.63 -7.50
CA GLY A 398 0.80 -12.01 -6.70
C GLY A 398 0.65 -13.40 -6.06
N TYR A 399 0.97 -13.51 -4.78
CA TYR A 399 0.91 -14.76 -4.01
C TYR A 399 -0.16 -14.70 -2.93
N LEU A 400 -0.72 -15.86 -2.57
CA LEU A 400 -1.81 -15.96 -1.60
C LEU A 400 -1.44 -15.30 -0.26
N GLY A 401 -2.23 -14.31 0.17
CA GLY A 401 -2.06 -13.60 1.43
C GLY A 401 -0.81 -12.72 1.57
N GLN A 402 -0.03 -12.50 0.51
CA GLN A 402 1.21 -11.69 0.58
C GLN A 402 1.03 -10.21 0.21
N GLY A 403 -0.13 -9.85 -0.32
CA GLY A 403 -0.52 -8.50 -0.71
C GLY A 403 -1.66 -7.98 0.16
N CYS A 404 -1.57 -6.70 0.53
CA CYS A 404 -2.64 -5.95 1.16
C CYS A 404 -2.44 -4.48 0.86
N SER A 405 -3.52 -3.77 0.52
CA SER A 405 -3.50 -2.31 0.42
C SER A 405 -3.66 -1.70 1.79
N TRP A 406 -2.99 -0.58 2.05
CA TRP A 406 -3.10 0.13 3.33
C TRP A 406 -2.70 1.60 3.17
N LYS A 407 -3.13 2.44 4.13
CA LYS A 407 -2.79 3.86 4.18
C LYS A 407 -2.59 4.33 5.63
N VAL A 408 -1.70 5.31 5.82
CA VAL A 408 -1.45 6.02 7.08
C VAL A 408 -1.65 7.50 6.81
N GLY A 409 -2.86 7.99 7.06
CA GLY A 409 -3.25 9.36 6.73
C GLY A 409 -2.97 9.71 5.27
N HIS A 410 -2.35 10.87 5.05
CA HIS A 410 -1.76 11.26 3.77
C HIS A 410 -0.24 11.00 3.68
N LEU A 411 0.33 10.30 4.68
CA LEU A 411 1.78 10.20 4.89
C LEU A 411 2.40 9.01 4.18
N ALA A 412 1.71 7.88 4.17
CA ALA A 412 2.13 6.72 3.42
C ALA A 412 0.92 5.93 2.92
N GLN A 413 1.03 5.34 1.75
CA GLN A 413 0.05 4.39 1.23
C GLN A 413 0.74 3.35 0.37
N LEU A 414 0.26 2.12 0.50
CA LEU A 414 0.58 1.02 -0.41
C LEU A 414 -0.67 0.70 -1.23
N GLN A 415 -0.56 0.87 -2.53
CA GLN A 415 -1.65 0.68 -3.49
C GLN A 415 -1.22 -0.26 -4.61
N TYR A 416 -2.20 -0.84 -5.29
CA TYR A 416 -1.99 -1.66 -6.46
C TYR A 416 -2.73 -1.01 -7.64
N PHE A 417 -2.20 -1.13 -8.85
CA PHE A 417 -2.87 -0.60 -10.02
C PHE A 417 -2.60 -1.46 -11.25
N PHE A 418 -3.61 -1.57 -12.10
CA PHE A 418 -3.46 -2.05 -13.45
C PHE A 418 -2.87 -0.93 -14.31
N GLU A 419 -1.87 -1.24 -15.11
CA GLU A 419 -1.40 -0.42 -16.21
C GLU A 419 -1.67 -1.17 -17.51
N ILE A 420 -2.46 -0.55 -18.36
CA ILE A 420 -2.86 -1.06 -19.67
C ILE A 420 -2.24 -0.14 -20.71
N GLU A 421 -1.45 -0.72 -21.59
CA GLU A 421 -0.81 -0.06 -22.71
C GLU A 421 -1.19 -0.81 -23.98
N ILE A 422 -1.62 -0.08 -25.02
CA ILE A 422 -1.87 -0.62 -26.34
C ILE A 422 -1.08 0.23 -27.31
N ASP A 423 0.03 -0.32 -27.82
CA ASP A 423 0.92 0.43 -28.67
C ASP A 423 0.52 0.32 -30.14
N ALA A 424 0.61 1.44 -30.85
CA ALA A 424 0.57 1.41 -32.31
C ALA A 424 1.69 0.49 -32.84
N PRO A 425 1.46 -0.28 -33.91
CA PRO A 425 2.55 -1.01 -34.56
C PRO A 425 3.69 -0.06 -34.94
N ALA A 426 4.94 -0.50 -34.78
CA ALA A 426 6.13 0.34 -34.99
C ALA A 426 6.16 1.08 -36.34
N HIS A 427 5.63 0.46 -37.40
CA HIS A 427 5.56 1.05 -38.75
C HIS A 427 4.38 2.02 -38.95
N MET A 428 3.52 2.19 -37.93
CA MET A 428 2.33 3.03 -37.93
C MET A 428 2.29 4.02 -36.76
N GLU A 429 3.35 4.15 -35.95
CA GLU A 429 3.39 5.06 -34.77
C GLU A 429 3.09 6.52 -35.13
N ASP A 430 3.37 6.91 -36.37
CA ASP A 430 3.12 8.25 -36.90
C ASP A 430 1.67 8.48 -37.34
N HIS A 431 0.91 7.40 -37.53
CA HIS A 431 -0.43 7.42 -38.12
C HIS A 431 -1.52 6.97 -37.14
N LEU A 432 -1.15 6.19 -36.13
CA LEU A 432 -2.06 5.60 -35.17
C LEU A 432 -1.65 5.98 -33.74
N PRO A 433 -2.60 6.36 -32.86
CA PRO A 433 -2.27 6.64 -31.48
C PRO A 433 -2.02 5.35 -30.70
N SER A 434 -1.27 5.45 -29.61
CA SER A 434 -1.24 4.43 -28.56
C SER A 434 -2.32 4.73 -27.52
N PHE A 435 -2.70 3.74 -26.71
CA PHE A 435 -3.67 3.90 -25.64
C PHE A 435 -3.06 3.57 -24.29
N LYS A 436 -3.40 4.36 -23.26
CA LYS A 436 -2.93 4.11 -21.89
C LYS A 436 -4.02 4.29 -20.85
N LEU A 437 -4.06 3.41 -19.86
CA LEU A 437 -4.89 3.51 -18.67
C LEU A 437 -4.12 3.05 -17.44
N GLN A 438 -4.27 3.78 -16.34
CA GLN A 438 -3.90 3.32 -15.01
C GLN A 438 -5.15 3.29 -14.14
N LYS A 439 -5.44 2.13 -13.54
CA LYS A 439 -6.61 1.94 -12.67
C LYS A 439 -6.17 1.35 -11.34
N VAL A 440 -6.41 2.08 -10.26
CA VAL A 440 -6.13 1.64 -8.88
C VAL A 440 -7.10 0.51 -8.50
N VAL A 441 -6.56 -0.50 -7.82
CA VAL A 441 -7.29 -1.63 -7.26
C VAL A 441 -6.82 -1.88 -5.83
N GLU A 442 -7.70 -2.45 -5.02
CA GLU A 442 -7.37 -2.92 -3.69
C GLU A 442 -7.01 -4.41 -3.75
N LEU A 443 -5.85 -4.77 -3.19
CA LEU A 443 -5.59 -6.16 -2.81
C LEU A 443 -5.87 -6.40 -1.33
N THR A 444 -6.45 -7.56 -1.04
CA THR A 444 -6.78 -8.06 0.29
C THR A 444 -6.05 -9.37 0.59
N THR A 445 -5.95 -9.76 1.86
CA THR A 445 -5.17 -10.96 2.24
C THR A 445 -5.95 -12.26 2.16
N ASP A 446 -7.28 -12.19 2.30
CA ASP A 446 -8.14 -13.36 2.44
C ASP A 446 -9.39 -13.22 1.56
N CYS A 447 -9.97 -14.36 1.20
CA CYS A 447 -11.20 -14.39 0.40
C CYS A 447 -12.44 -14.07 1.24
N TRP A 448 -13.53 -13.75 0.55
CA TRP A 448 -14.79 -13.36 1.16
C TRP A 448 -15.36 -14.44 2.10
N GLU A 449 -15.32 -15.71 1.69
CA GLU A 449 -16.07 -16.79 2.33
C GLU A 449 -15.36 -17.46 3.52
N THR A 450 -14.07 -17.19 3.72
CA THR A 450 -13.27 -17.93 4.72
C THR A 450 -13.54 -17.55 6.17
N MET A 451 -14.22 -16.42 6.44
CA MET A 451 -14.37 -15.91 7.80
C MET A 451 -15.02 -16.91 8.76
N ASN A 452 -16.21 -17.40 8.38
CA ASN A 452 -17.00 -18.24 9.27
C ASN A 452 -16.29 -19.57 9.50
N ARG A 453 -15.69 -20.12 8.45
CA ARG A 453 -14.91 -21.36 8.52
C ARG A 453 -13.68 -21.20 9.42
N GLU A 454 -12.97 -20.09 9.28
CA GLU A 454 -11.83 -19.76 10.11
C GLU A 454 -12.24 -19.62 11.58
N LEU A 455 -13.21 -18.76 11.88
CA LEU A 455 -13.67 -18.51 13.25
C LEU A 455 -14.14 -19.81 13.93
N GLN A 456 -14.81 -20.70 13.21
CA GLN A 456 -15.17 -22.03 13.73
C GLN A 456 -13.93 -22.88 14.02
N SER A 457 -12.91 -22.84 13.16
CA SER A 457 -11.69 -23.63 13.32
C SER A 457 -10.72 -23.11 14.38
N THR A 458 -10.74 -21.80 14.66
CA THR A 458 -9.77 -21.13 15.55
C THR A 458 -10.35 -20.75 16.91
N GLY A 459 -11.55 -21.25 17.25
CA GLY A 459 -12.21 -20.92 18.51
C GLY A 459 -12.64 -19.46 18.61
N GLY A 460 -13.03 -18.85 17.49
CA GLY A 460 -13.57 -17.49 17.41
C GLY A 460 -12.53 -16.38 17.29
N LEU A 461 -11.24 -16.70 17.11
CA LEU A 461 -10.17 -15.71 16.99
C LEU A 461 -9.58 -15.72 15.58
N PRO A 462 -9.60 -14.60 14.83
CA PRO A 462 -9.03 -14.56 13.48
C PRO A 462 -7.52 -14.82 13.53
N ALA A 463 -7.02 -15.70 12.68
CA ALA A 463 -5.60 -15.93 12.57
C ALA A 463 -4.91 -14.73 11.88
N PRO A 464 -3.66 -14.42 12.23
CA PRO A 464 -2.89 -13.41 11.53
C PRO A 464 -2.66 -13.79 10.05
N ALA A 465 -2.68 -12.80 9.17
CA ALA A 465 -2.36 -12.95 7.74
C ALA A 465 -0.85 -13.14 7.52
N LEU A 466 -0.33 -14.31 7.89
CA LEU A 466 1.11 -14.58 7.89
C LEU A 466 1.82 -14.40 6.55
N GLY A 467 1.09 -14.48 5.43
CA GLY A 467 1.65 -14.20 4.11
C GLY A 467 2.27 -12.80 4.01
N LEU A 468 1.77 -11.83 4.79
CA LEU A 468 2.34 -10.48 4.87
C LEU A 468 3.74 -10.46 5.49
N GLY A 469 4.05 -11.41 6.37
CA GLY A 469 5.34 -11.51 7.05
C GLY A 469 6.53 -11.76 6.13
N ARG A 470 6.30 -12.19 4.87
CA ARG A 470 7.38 -12.44 3.90
C ARG A 470 8.25 -11.20 3.64
N CYS A 471 7.65 -10.01 3.64
CA CYS A 471 8.41 -8.76 3.46
C CYS A 471 9.39 -8.47 4.60
N LEU A 472 9.16 -9.03 5.80
CA LEU A 472 10.05 -8.88 6.94
C LEU A 472 11.22 -9.87 6.89
N LEU A 473 11.04 -11.04 6.28
CA LEU A 473 12.14 -11.99 6.07
C LEU A 473 13.19 -11.42 5.12
N GLU A 474 12.76 -10.68 4.10
CA GLU A 474 13.66 -9.95 3.20
C GLU A 474 14.50 -8.91 3.95
N LYS A 475 13.95 -8.29 5.02
CA LYS A 475 14.71 -7.39 5.90
C LYS A 475 15.87 -8.10 6.57
N GLU A 476 15.60 -9.26 7.16
CA GLU A 476 16.62 -10.02 7.90
C GLU A 476 17.73 -10.51 6.97
N LEU A 477 17.37 -10.95 5.77
CA LEU A 477 18.35 -11.34 4.74
C LEU A 477 19.25 -10.16 4.36
N ASN A 478 18.66 -8.98 4.15
CA ASN A 478 19.42 -7.77 3.80
C ASN A 478 20.27 -7.22 4.95
N GLN A 479 20.00 -7.58 6.21
CA GLN A 479 20.80 -7.18 7.37
C GLN A 479 22.00 -8.10 7.63
N ASN A 480 21.97 -9.32 7.07
CA ASN A 480 23.03 -10.31 7.25
C ASN A 480 24.03 -10.34 6.07
N MET A 481 23.75 -9.61 5.00
CA MET A 481 24.68 -9.34 3.89
C MET A 481 25.42 -8.03 4.16
#